data_AF-A0ABD5YBU6-F1
#
_entry.id   AF-A0ABD5YBU6-F1
#
_cell.length_a   1.000
_cell.length_b   1.000
_cell.length_c   1.000
_cell.angle_alpha   90.00
_cell.angle_beta   90.00
_cell.angle_gamma   90.00
#
_symmetry.space_group_name_H-M   'P 1'
#
loop_
_entity.id
_entity.type
_entity.pdbx_description
1 polymer ?
#
loop_
_entity_poly.entity_id
_entity_poly.type
_entity_poly.pdbx_seq_one_letter_code
_entity_poly.pdbx_strand_id
1 'polypeptide(L)'
;MASRSRVLTAVAAVATVALVGALLAPGAAAVDGPGAEAATEEGSAFVVALESDGDATVTLVLAYDLDDADDRAAFADLRERPENITGPFGDRMTRIAERTAAQTGREMTVSDVRAEIESGDGTGVVRLSAAWTSLAAVDGDRLVVSEPFASEFRPDRPFVLVAPDGYALADATVPADATTSPDGNDAATAEWTAGTDLSEFSAAFAPSDAAGATDDSAPTPLAPTLALLVAGLLGYAGWRRA
;
A
#
# COMPACT_ATOMS: atom_id res chain seq x y z
N MET A 1 -64.47 37.95 11.14
CA MET A 1 -64.38 37.03 12.30
C MET A 1 -64.75 35.66 11.78
N ALA A 2 -63.90 34.64 11.64
CA ALA A 2 -62.55 34.39 12.09
C ALA A 2 -61.81 33.55 11.05
N SER A 3 -60.53 33.85 10.87
CA SER A 3 -59.53 33.01 10.21
C SER A 3 -59.36 31.70 10.97
N ARG A 4 -59.30 30.56 10.25
CA ARG A 4 -58.77 29.31 10.79
C ARG A 4 -57.88 28.64 9.76
N SER A 5 -56.59 28.85 9.97
CA SER A 5 -55.47 28.12 9.39
C SER A 5 -55.67 26.61 9.58
N ARG A 6 -55.49 25.85 8.50
CA ARG A 6 -55.26 24.41 8.59
C ARG A 6 -53.77 24.20 8.38
N VAL A 7 -53.09 23.97 9.49
CA VAL A 7 -51.70 23.54 9.56
C VAL A 7 -51.61 22.18 8.88
N LEU A 8 -50.90 22.11 7.75
CA LEU A 8 -50.48 20.87 7.12
C LEU A 8 -49.27 20.35 7.90
N THR A 9 -49.51 19.39 8.78
CA THR A 9 -48.47 18.64 9.47
C THR A 9 -47.85 17.67 8.46
N ALA A 10 -46.70 18.03 7.89
CA ALA A 10 -45.89 17.11 7.11
C ALA A 10 -45.15 16.18 8.08
N VAL A 11 -45.52 14.89 8.04
CA VAL A 11 -44.83 13.82 8.75
C VAL A 11 -43.53 13.55 8.01
N ALA A 12 -42.40 13.94 8.61
CA ALA A 12 -41.07 13.59 8.13
C ALA A 12 -40.83 12.10 8.42
N ALA A 13 -40.79 11.29 7.36
CA ALA A 13 -40.37 9.91 7.43
C ALA A 13 -38.84 9.88 7.60
N VAL A 14 -38.39 9.45 8.78
CA VAL A 14 -36.98 9.17 9.06
C VAL A 14 -36.61 7.88 8.33
N ALA A 15 -35.89 7.99 7.22
CA ALA A 15 -35.29 6.84 6.53
C ALA A 15 -33.98 6.49 7.24
N THR A 16 -34.02 5.49 8.12
CA THR A 16 -32.83 4.81 8.64
C THR A 16 -32.12 4.06 7.52
N VAL A 17 -30.99 4.59 7.04
CA VAL A 17 -30.07 3.85 6.17
C VAL A 17 -29.23 2.93 7.06
N ALA A 18 -29.62 1.67 7.10
CA ALA A 18 -28.82 0.60 7.68
C ALA A 18 -27.87 0.08 6.59
N LEU A 19 -26.64 0.60 6.55
CA LEU A 19 -25.61 0.11 5.64
C LEU A 19 -24.33 -0.25 6.41
N VAL A 20 -24.42 -1.22 7.33
CA VAL A 20 -23.22 -1.94 7.81
C VAL A 20 -23.60 -3.36 8.20
N GLY A 21 -22.99 -4.35 7.54
CA GLY A 21 -22.83 -5.68 8.12
C GLY A 21 -23.11 -6.86 7.18
N ALA A 22 -22.17 -7.16 6.27
CA ALA A 22 -21.98 -8.52 5.77
C ALA A 22 -20.62 -8.68 5.10
N LEU A 23 -19.58 -9.03 5.88
CA LEU A 23 -18.48 -9.81 5.33
C LEU A 23 -17.98 -10.82 6.38
N LEU A 24 -18.77 -11.89 6.51
CA LEU A 24 -18.35 -13.16 7.09
C LEU A 24 -18.50 -14.21 5.97
N ALA A 25 -17.40 -14.83 5.56
CA ALA A 25 -17.42 -16.14 4.91
C ALA A 25 -17.16 -17.20 6.01
N PRO A 26 -17.57 -18.49 5.88
CA PRO A 26 -17.83 -19.23 4.63
C PRO A 26 -19.13 -20.09 4.61
N GLY A 27 -19.65 -20.42 3.43
CA GLY A 27 -20.66 -21.47 3.24
C GLY A 27 -21.71 -21.18 2.16
N ALA A 28 -21.88 -22.10 1.22
CA ALA A 28 -22.72 -21.97 0.03
C ALA A 28 -24.22 -21.78 0.33
N ALA A 29 -24.80 -20.74 -0.27
CA ALA A 29 -26.16 -20.73 -0.82
C ALA A 29 -26.21 -19.70 -1.95
N ALA A 30 -26.46 -20.16 -3.17
CA ALA A 30 -26.70 -19.30 -4.31
C ALA A 30 -27.98 -18.49 -4.08
N VAL A 31 -27.86 -17.17 -4.20
CA VAL A 31 -28.97 -16.26 -4.46
C VAL A 31 -28.53 -15.43 -5.67
N ASP A 32 -29.00 -15.85 -6.84
CA ASP A 32 -28.94 -15.08 -8.09
C ASP A 32 -29.73 -13.78 -7.89
N GLY A 33 -29.02 -12.68 -7.73
CA GLY A 33 -29.50 -11.32 -7.94
C GLY A 33 -28.68 -10.69 -9.06
N PRO A 34 -29.27 -9.96 -10.02
CA PRO A 34 -28.53 -9.36 -11.11
C PRO A 34 -27.55 -8.32 -10.56
N GLY A 35 -26.25 -8.59 -10.73
CA GLY A 35 -25.17 -7.61 -10.88
C GLY A 35 -25.16 -6.44 -9.91
N ALA A 36 -24.76 -6.67 -8.67
CA ALA A 36 -23.92 -5.68 -7.98
C ALA A 36 -22.46 -6.12 -8.19
N GLU A 37 -21.99 -6.00 -9.44
CA GLU A 37 -20.56 -5.88 -9.67
C GLU A 37 -20.18 -4.56 -8.99
N ALA A 38 -19.33 -4.60 -7.97
CA ALA A 38 -18.70 -3.39 -7.48
C ALA A 38 -18.00 -2.79 -8.70
N ALA A 39 -18.50 -1.66 -9.21
CA ALA A 39 -17.84 -0.94 -10.28
C ALA A 39 -16.39 -0.75 -9.83
N THR A 40 -15.45 -1.36 -10.56
CA THR A 40 -14.05 -0.97 -10.42
C THR A 40 -13.97 0.39 -11.08
N GLU A 41 -14.23 1.43 -10.29
CA GLU A 41 -14.28 2.79 -10.81
C GLU A 41 -12.88 3.22 -11.23
N GLU A 42 -12.74 3.66 -12.48
CA GLU A 42 -11.49 4.19 -13.01
C GLU A 42 -10.98 5.30 -12.06
N GLY A 43 -9.77 5.12 -11.52
CA GLY A 43 -9.16 6.06 -10.57
C GLY A 43 -9.21 5.65 -9.09
N SER A 44 -9.84 4.53 -8.73
CA SER A 44 -9.73 3.95 -7.38
C SER A 44 -8.39 3.25 -7.17
N ALA A 45 -7.81 3.36 -5.97
CA ALA A 45 -6.53 2.72 -5.62
C ALA A 45 -6.37 2.55 -4.10
N PHE A 46 -5.50 1.61 -3.69
CA PHE A 46 -5.00 1.50 -2.33
C PHE A 46 -3.52 1.91 -2.33
N VAL A 47 -3.22 3.06 -1.72
CA VAL A 47 -1.91 3.68 -1.77
C VAL A 47 -1.27 3.63 -0.39
N VAL A 48 -0.01 3.22 -0.30
CA VAL A 48 0.79 3.28 0.93
C VAL A 48 2.03 4.12 0.63
N ALA A 49 2.07 5.30 1.21
CA ALA A 49 3.22 6.19 1.12
C ALA A 49 4.11 5.98 2.34
N LEU A 50 5.33 5.53 2.10
CA LEU A 50 6.31 5.21 3.14
C LEU A 50 7.11 6.45 3.54
N GLU A 51 7.49 6.48 4.81
CA GLU A 51 8.44 7.43 5.39
C GLU A 51 9.75 6.70 5.71
N SER A 52 10.86 7.46 5.80
CA SER A 52 12.21 6.90 5.95
C SER A 52 12.44 6.12 7.25
N ASP A 53 11.59 6.31 8.25
CA ASP A 53 11.62 5.63 9.55
C ASP A 53 10.71 4.39 9.60
N GLY A 54 10.05 4.05 8.49
CA GLY A 54 9.17 2.88 8.36
C GLY A 54 7.72 3.16 8.72
N ASP A 55 7.40 4.40 9.08
CA ASP A 55 6.02 4.87 9.17
C ASP A 55 5.42 4.99 7.76
N ALA A 56 4.09 5.05 7.69
CA ALA A 56 3.40 5.17 6.42
C ALA A 56 2.07 5.91 6.55
N THR A 57 1.71 6.62 5.49
CA THR A 57 0.33 7.06 5.27
C THR A 57 -0.36 6.08 4.34
N VAL A 58 -1.38 5.39 4.85
CA VAL A 58 -2.23 4.50 4.06
C VAL A 58 -3.43 5.29 3.57
N THR A 59 -3.71 5.26 2.27
CA THR A 59 -4.81 5.97 1.62
C THR A 59 -5.64 5.04 0.74
N LEU A 60 -6.94 4.94 1.01
CA LEU A 60 -7.92 4.35 0.11
C LEU A 60 -8.57 5.46 -0.72
N VAL A 61 -8.39 5.38 -2.04
CA VAL A 61 -8.99 6.28 -3.03
C VAL A 61 -10.19 5.57 -3.68
N LEU A 62 -11.33 6.25 -3.69
CA LEU A 62 -12.60 5.82 -4.26
C LEU A 62 -13.12 6.91 -5.20
N ALA A 63 -13.55 6.56 -6.41
CA ALA A 63 -13.86 7.53 -7.47
C ALA A 63 -15.23 7.26 -8.10
N TYR A 64 -16.26 7.93 -7.62
CA TYR A 64 -17.65 7.67 -8.00
C TYR A 64 -18.11 8.46 -9.22
N ASP A 65 -18.88 7.81 -10.09
CA ASP A 65 -19.67 8.50 -11.10
C ASP A 65 -20.87 9.19 -10.43
N LEU A 66 -21.09 10.47 -10.74
CA LEU A 66 -22.17 11.31 -10.22
C LEU A 66 -23.10 11.73 -11.35
N ASP A 67 -23.47 10.78 -12.19
CA ASP A 67 -24.29 10.98 -13.39
C ASP A 67 -25.75 11.32 -13.07
N ASP A 68 -26.32 10.78 -11.99
CA ASP A 68 -27.70 11.02 -11.60
C ASP A 68 -27.87 11.87 -10.32
N ALA A 69 -29.09 12.30 -10.08
CA ALA A 69 -29.38 13.24 -8.99
C ALA A 69 -29.32 12.57 -7.62
N ASP A 70 -29.58 11.26 -7.56
CA ASP A 70 -29.56 10.48 -6.33
C ASP A 70 -28.10 10.24 -5.90
N ASP A 71 -27.21 9.91 -6.84
CA ASP A 71 -25.77 9.77 -6.59
C ASP A 71 -25.15 11.09 -6.11
N ARG A 72 -25.48 12.21 -6.78
CA ARG A 72 -25.03 13.54 -6.33
C ARG A 72 -25.53 13.89 -4.93
N ALA A 73 -26.77 13.53 -4.60
CA ALA A 73 -27.34 13.79 -3.28
C ALA A 73 -26.68 12.91 -2.20
N ALA A 74 -26.45 11.62 -2.48
CA ALA A 74 -25.75 10.71 -1.59
C ALA A 74 -24.31 11.17 -1.33
N PHE A 75 -23.60 11.59 -2.38
CA PHE A 75 -22.24 12.12 -2.27
C PHE A 75 -22.20 13.44 -1.48
N ALA A 76 -23.19 14.30 -1.63
CA ALA A 76 -23.32 15.52 -0.84
C ALA A 76 -23.56 15.22 0.66
N ASP A 77 -24.40 14.24 0.99
CA ASP A 77 -24.61 13.83 2.40
C ASP A 77 -23.32 13.25 3.00
N LEU A 78 -22.57 12.46 2.21
CA LEU A 78 -21.28 11.93 2.62
C LEU A 78 -20.27 13.03 2.95
N ARG A 79 -20.24 14.13 2.18
CA ARG A 79 -19.40 15.30 2.47
C ARG A 79 -19.76 16.02 3.76
N GLU A 80 -21.05 16.08 4.06
CA GLU A 80 -21.52 16.74 5.29
C GLU A 80 -21.21 15.90 6.54
N ARG A 81 -21.04 14.58 6.38
CA ARG A 81 -20.82 13.62 7.47
C ARG A 81 -19.68 12.64 7.16
N PRO A 82 -18.43 13.13 7.00
CA PRO A 82 -17.28 12.28 6.71
C PRO A 82 -17.02 11.24 7.82
N GLU A 83 -17.45 11.50 9.05
CA GLU A 83 -17.35 10.58 10.19
C GLU A 83 -18.02 9.23 9.95
N ASN A 84 -19.05 9.19 9.08
CA ASN A 84 -19.74 7.96 8.72
C ASN A 84 -18.82 6.97 7.99
N ILE A 85 -17.76 7.45 7.34
CA ILE A 85 -16.77 6.61 6.66
C ILE A 85 -15.42 6.56 7.38
N THR A 86 -14.99 7.63 8.05
CA THR A 86 -13.70 7.63 8.77
C THR A 86 -13.71 6.74 10.01
N GLY A 87 -14.82 6.69 10.76
CA GLY A 87 -14.93 5.83 11.94
C GLY A 87 -14.74 4.35 11.60
N PRO A 88 -15.57 3.77 10.71
CA PRO A 88 -15.43 2.38 10.28
C PRO A 88 -14.08 2.06 9.63
N PHE A 89 -13.52 3.00 8.85
CA PHE A 89 -12.20 2.85 8.24
C PHE A 89 -11.10 2.77 9.29
N GLY A 90 -11.08 3.71 10.25
CA GLY A 90 -10.14 3.73 11.37
C GLY A 90 -10.21 2.45 12.20
N ASP A 91 -11.41 2.04 12.60
CA ASP A 91 -11.63 0.81 13.36
C ASP A 91 -11.10 -0.44 12.63
N ARG A 92 -11.26 -0.48 11.30
CA ARG A 92 -10.72 -1.57 10.49
C ARG A 92 -9.20 -1.54 10.45
N MET A 93 -8.60 -0.37 10.19
CA MET A 93 -7.15 -0.21 10.11
C MET A 93 -6.48 -0.55 11.45
N THR A 94 -7.02 -0.07 12.57
CA THR A 94 -6.53 -0.40 13.92
C THR A 94 -6.54 -1.91 14.18
N ARG A 95 -7.63 -2.61 13.85
CA ARG A 95 -7.70 -4.08 14.03
C ARG A 95 -6.68 -4.85 13.18
N ILE A 96 -6.35 -4.34 11.99
CA ILE A 96 -5.32 -4.96 11.15
C ILE A 96 -3.95 -4.69 11.78
N ALA A 97 -3.66 -3.45 12.16
CA ALA A 97 -2.40 -3.07 12.79
C ALA A 97 -2.12 -3.84 14.08
N GLU A 98 -3.10 -3.99 14.97
CA GLU A 98 -2.96 -4.77 16.21
C GLU A 98 -2.58 -6.23 15.93
N ARG A 99 -3.15 -6.81 14.88
CA ARG A 99 -2.86 -8.20 14.50
C ARG A 99 -1.51 -8.35 13.83
N THR A 100 -1.18 -7.44 12.92
CA THR A 100 0.14 -7.37 12.29
C THR A 100 1.22 -7.19 13.35
N ALA A 101 1.01 -6.29 14.30
CA ALA A 101 1.89 -6.08 15.45
C ALA A 101 2.13 -7.39 16.23
N ALA A 102 1.07 -8.14 16.54
CA ALA A 102 1.17 -9.43 17.21
C ALA A 102 1.90 -10.50 16.37
N GLN A 103 1.72 -10.50 15.05
CA GLN A 103 2.34 -11.46 14.14
C GLN A 103 3.83 -11.18 13.91
N THR A 104 4.21 -9.91 13.73
CA THR A 104 5.59 -9.50 13.47
C THR A 104 6.39 -9.26 14.75
N GLY A 105 5.72 -9.16 15.91
CA GLY A 105 6.35 -8.79 17.18
C GLY A 105 6.84 -7.34 17.21
N ARG A 106 6.26 -6.45 16.39
CA ARG A 106 6.59 -5.01 16.35
C ARG A 106 5.45 -4.21 16.96
N GLU A 107 5.76 -3.11 17.62
CA GLU A 107 4.72 -2.15 18.02
C GLU A 107 4.25 -1.40 16.76
N MET A 108 2.94 -1.33 16.56
CA MET A 108 2.32 -0.59 15.46
C MET A 108 1.08 0.13 15.98
N THR A 109 0.78 1.29 15.43
CA THR A 109 -0.40 2.08 15.81
C THR A 109 -0.96 2.79 14.60
N VAL A 110 -2.29 2.92 14.55
CA VAL A 110 -2.99 3.71 13.55
C VAL A 110 -3.55 4.97 14.20
N SER A 111 -3.30 6.12 13.58
CA SER A 111 -3.77 7.43 14.04
C SER A 111 -4.19 8.32 12.85
N ASP A 112 -4.61 9.54 13.18
CA ASP A 112 -4.83 10.63 12.21
C ASP A 112 -5.74 10.26 11.03
N VAL A 113 -6.81 9.53 11.36
CA VAL A 113 -7.80 9.07 10.38
C VAL A 113 -8.60 10.25 9.84
N ARG A 114 -8.58 10.45 8.53
CA ARG A 114 -9.19 11.59 7.85
C ARG A 114 -9.81 11.21 6.52
N ALA A 115 -10.84 11.95 6.12
CA ALA A 115 -11.43 11.87 4.80
C ALA A 115 -11.26 13.21 4.08
N GLU A 116 -10.86 13.15 2.82
CA GLU A 116 -10.93 14.25 1.87
C GLU A 116 -11.92 13.88 0.77
N ILE A 117 -12.90 14.73 0.54
CA ILE A 117 -14.05 14.42 -0.31
C ILE A 117 -14.28 15.57 -1.29
N GLU A 118 -14.06 15.30 -2.57
CA GLU A 118 -14.08 16.29 -3.66
C GLU A 118 -15.05 15.85 -4.77
N SER A 119 -15.49 16.76 -5.63
CA SER A 119 -16.07 16.39 -6.94
C SER A 119 -15.80 17.46 -7.96
N GLY A 120 -15.68 17.04 -9.21
CA GLY A 120 -15.65 17.89 -10.38
C GLY A 120 -16.07 17.08 -11.60
N ASP A 121 -16.59 17.74 -12.63
CA ASP A 121 -16.80 17.14 -13.95
C ASP A 121 -17.64 15.85 -13.98
N GLY A 122 -18.58 15.71 -13.04
CA GLY A 122 -19.43 14.51 -12.93
C GLY A 122 -18.80 13.36 -12.13
N THR A 123 -17.62 13.53 -11.56
CA THR A 123 -16.95 12.51 -10.73
C THR A 123 -16.77 13.00 -9.30
N GLY A 124 -17.05 12.15 -8.32
CA GLY A 124 -16.78 12.36 -6.90
C GLY A 124 -15.59 11.54 -6.45
N VAL A 125 -14.64 12.13 -5.71
CA VAL A 125 -13.47 11.39 -5.19
C VAL A 125 -13.45 11.45 -3.67
N VAL A 126 -13.32 10.28 -3.04
CA VAL A 126 -13.15 10.12 -1.59
C VAL A 126 -11.76 9.54 -1.33
N ARG A 127 -10.98 10.23 -0.51
CA ARG A 127 -9.67 9.77 -0.02
C ARG A 127 -9.73 9.56 1.47
N LEU A 128 -9.76 8.31 1.89
CA LEU A 128 -9.68 7.90 3.29
C LEU A 128 -8.23 7.61 3.62
N SER A 129 -7.66 8.34 4.58
CA SER A 129 -6.26 8.15 4.96
C SER A 129 -6.08 8.00 6.46
N ALA A 130 -5.04 7.27 6.85
CA ALA A 130 -4.62 7.09 8.22
C ALA A 130 -3.09 6.99 8.29
N ALA A 131 -2.51 7.53 9.36
CA ALA A 131 -1.11 7.33 9.68
C ALA A 131 -0.94 5.95 10.33
N TRP A 132 0.09 5.21 9.93
CA TRP A 132 0.43 3.91 10.46
C TRP A 132 1.91 3.88 10.84
N THR A 133 2.16 3.78 12.15
CA THR A 133 3.52 3.72 12.68
C THR A 133 4.15 2.34 12.52
N SER A 134 5.41 2.30 12.07
CA SER A 134 6.22 1.09 11.89
C SER A 134 5.60 0.03 10.97
N LEU A 135 4.87 0.49 9.94
CA LEU A 135 4.28 -0.37 8.91
C LEU A 135 5.40 -1.14 8.18
N ALA A 136 6.41 -0.43 7.68
CA ALA A 136 7.58 -1.05 7.08
C ALA A 136 8.61 -1.41 8.15
N ALA A 137 9.25 -2.57 8.00
CA ALA A 137 10.43 -2.90 8.78
C ALA A 137 11.62 -2.10 8.25
N VAL A 138 12.38 -1.47 9.15
CA VAL A 138 13.64 -0.81 8.79
C VAL A 138 14.79 -1.79 9.00
N ASP A 139 15.50 -2.12 7.93
CA ASP A 139 16.71 -2.95 7.93
C ASP A 139 17.89 -2.16 7.36
N GLY A 140 18.67 -1.54 8.24
CA GLY A 140 19.68 -0.57 7.84
C GLY A 140 19.04 0.62 7.14
N ASP A 141 19.38 0.84 5.87
CA ASP A 141 18.78 1.89 5.03
C ASP A 141 17.59 1.37 4.20
N ARG A 142 17.17 0.11 4.36
CA ARG A 142 16.07 -0.49 3.60
C ARG A 142 14.76 -0.44 4.36
N LEU A 143 13.69 -0.15 3.63
CA LEU A 143 12.31 -0.26 4.11
C LEU A 143 11.67 -1.50 3.49
N VAL A 144 11.26 -2.44 4.32
CA VAL A 144 10.66 -3.71 3.89
C VAL A 144 9.19 -3.75 4.28
N VAL A 145 8.33 -3.73 3.27
CA VAL A 145 6.88 -3.89 3.42
C VAL A 145 6.53 -5.35 3.14
N SER A 146 5.89 -6.01 4.10
CA SER A 146 5.45 -7.41 3.96
C SER A 146 4.06 -7.61 4.54
N GLU A 147 3.94 -7.84 5.84
CA GLU A 147 2.64 -7.90 6.53
C GLU A 147 2.05 -6.49 6.71
N PRO A 148 0.72 -6.33 6.60
CA PRO A 148 -0.33 -7.35 6.43
C PRO A 148 -0.54 -7.86 4.99
N PHE A 149 0.23 -7.35 4.03
CA PHE A 149 -0.04 -7.55 2.61
C PHE A 149 0.22 -8.98 2.13
N ALA A 150 1.15 -9.68 2.76
CA ALA A 150 1.50 -11.06 2.45
C ALA A 150 0.41 -12.09 2.79
N SER A 151 -0.45 -11.79 3.79
CA SER A 151 -1.34 -12.79 4.39
C SER A 151 -2.82 -12.44 4.32
N GLU A 152 -3.18 -11.16 4.44
CA GLU A 152 -4.57 -10.73 4.59
C GLU A 152 -5.07 -9.77 3.50
N PHE A 153 -4.16 -9.28 2.65
CA PHE A 153 -4.51 -8.33 1.62
C PHE A 153 -4.76 -9.02 0.29
N ARG A 154 -5.93 -8.73 -0.28
CA ARG A 154 -6.29 -9.10 -1.64
C ARG A 154 -6.70 -7.82 -2.34
N PRO A 155 -5.86 -7.28 -3.23
CA PRO A 155 -6.16 -6.02 -3.87
C PRO A 155 -7.38 -6.22 -4.77
N ASP A 156 -8.50 -5.58 -4.46
CA ASP A 156 -9.66 -5.48 -5.34
C ASP A 156 -9.58 -4.25 -6.27
N ARG A 157 -8.48 -3.50 -6.16
CA ARG A 157 -8.12 -2.26 -6.84
C ARG A 157 -6.60 -2.20 -6.98
N PRO A 158 -6.04 -1.34 -7.84
CA PRO A 158 -4.59 -1.12 -7.89
C PRO A 158 -4.00 -0.87 -6.50
N PHE A 159 -2.92 -1.57 -6.19
CA PHE A 159 -2.12 -1.40 -4.98
C PHE A 159 -0.84 -0.66 -5.35
N VAL A 160 -0.59 0.48 -4.68
CA VAL A 160 0.54 1.34 -4.98
C VAL A 160 1.37 1.54 -3.73
N LEU A 161 2.66 1.22 -3.80
CA LEU A 161 3.65 1.65 -2.82
C LEU A 161 4.36 2.89 -3.36
N VAL A 162 4.43 3.92 -2.53
CA VAL A 162 5.18 5.16 -2.80
C VAL A 162 6.35 5.21 -1.84
N ALA A 163 7.56 5.33 -2.39
CA ALA A 163 8.78 5.38 -1.62
C ALA A 163 8.97 6.76 -0.96
N PRO A 164 9.80 6.87 0.10
CA PRO A 164 10.29 8.15 0.54
C PRO A 164 11.18 8.80 -0.53
N ASP A 165 11.38 10.11 -0.42
CA ASP A 165 12.28 10.84 -1.32
C ASP A 165 13.69 10.24 -1.34
N GLY A 166 14.25 10.05 -2.53
CA GLY A 166 15.59 9.49 -2.73
C GLY A 166 15.67 7.96 -2.58
N TYR A 167 14.55 7.26 -2.42
CA TYR A 167 14.48 5.80 -2.45
C TYR A 167 13.95 5.30 -3.80
N ALA A 168 14.32 4.07 -4.15
CA ALA A 168 13.80 3.33 -5.29
C ALA A 168 13.45 1.89 -4.88
N LEU A 169 12.59 1.24 -5.66
CA LEU A 169 12.29 -0.18 -5.47
C LEU A 169 13.56 -1.00 -5.73
N ALA A 170 14.01 -1.73 -4.72
CA ALA A 170 15.23 -2.52 -4.77
C ALA A 170 14.94 -4.01 -4.98
N ASP A 171 13.86 -4.53 -4.39
CA ASP A 171 13.45 -5.93 -4.54
C ASP A 171 11.93 -6.07 -4.30
N ALA A 172 11.30 -7.04 -4.96
CA ALA A 172 9.93 -7.42 -4.69
C ALA A 172 9.73 -8.92 -4.98
N THR A 173 9.09 -9.66 -4.06
CA THR A 173 8.78 -11.08 -4.25
C THR A 173 7.72 -11.29 -5.33
N VAL A 174 6.79 -10.35 -5.45
CA VAL A 174 5.82 -10.27 -6.55
C VAL A 174 6.23 -9.11 -7.45
N PRO A 175 6.57 -9.36 -8.73
CA PRO A 175 6.94 -8.30 -9.67
C PRO A 175 5.85 -7.22 -9.75
N ALA A 176 6.25 -5.95 -9.67
CA ALA A 176 5.36 -4.83 -9.91
C ALA A 176 5.00 -4.73 -11.40
N ASP A 177 3.75 -4.41 -11.71
CA ASP A 177 3.27 -4.21 -13.07
C ASP A 177 3.81 -2.90 -13.66
N ALA A 178 3.97 -1.87 -12.82
CA ALA A 178 4.59 -0.61 -13.18
C ALA A 178 5.50 -0.11 -12.05
N THR A 179 6.61 0.52 -12.44
CA THR A 179 7.50 1.22 -11.51
C THR A 179 7.89 2.57 -12.09
N THR A 180 8.00 3.56 -11.21
CA THR A 180 8.54 4.88 -11.55
C THR A 180 9.84 5.06 -10.79
N SER A 181 10.90 5.46 -11.50
CA SER A 181 12.16 5.84 -10.87
C SER A 181 12.04 7.24 -10.26
N PRO A 182 12.76 7.53 -9.17
CA PRO A 182 12.73 8.86 -8.59
C PRO A 182 13.48 9.82 -9.53
N ASP A 183 12.73 10.68 -10.22
CA ASP A 183 13.27 11.69 -11.13
C ASP A 183 13.12 13.08 -10.48
N GLY A 184 14.24 13.67 -10.04
CA GLY A 184 14.23 14.97 -9.39
C GLY A 184 13.55 14.96 -8.02
N ASN A 185 12.32 15.51 -7.95
CA ASN A 185 11.53 15.59 -6.71
C ASN A 185 10.35 14.59 -6.69
N ASP A 186 10.21 13.76 -7.73
CA ASP A 186 9.13 12.78 -7.78
C ASP A 186 9.55 11.52 -7.03
N ALA A 187 8.67 11.04 -6.14
CA ALA A 187 8.90 9.81 -5.38
C ALA A 187 8.80 8.58 -6.29
N ALA A 188 9.65 7.57 -6.03
CA ALA A 188 9.55 6.31 -6.73
C ALA A 188 8.26 5.57 -6.36
N THR A 189 7.68 4.86 -7.32
CA THR A 189 6.45 4.09 -7.11
C THR A 189 6.58 2.67 -7.61
N ALA A 190 5.83 1.76 -7.00
CA ALA A 190 5.61 0.40 -7.47
C ALA A 190 4.12 0.09 -7.42
N GLU A 191 3.56 -0.39 -8.52
CA GLU A 191 2.12 -0.66 -8.66
C GLU A 191 1.86 -2.12 -9.01
N TRP A 192 0.83 -2.69 -8.39
CA TRP A 192 0.24 -3.97 -8.72
C TRP A 192 -1.22 -3.79 -9.08
N THR A 193 -1.66 -4.42 -10.16
CA THR A 193 -3.02 -4.33 -10.68
C THR A 193 -4.03 -4.96 -9.71
N ALA A 194 -5.29 -4.53 -9.80
CA ALA A 194 -6.38 -5.18 -9.09
C ALA A 194 -6.41 -6.70 -9.37
N GLY A 195 -6.61 -7.50 -8.33
CA GLY A 195 -6.68 -8.95 -8.39
C GLY A 195 -5.34 -9.68 -8.39
N THR A 196 -4.21 -8.96 -8.35
CA THR A 196 -2.88 -9.60 -8.23
C THR A 196 -2.79 -10.45 -6.97
N ASP A 197 -2.26 -11.65 -7.11
CA ASP A 197 -1.98 -12.55 -5.98
C ASP A 197 -0.73 -12.06 -5.25
N LEU A 198 -0.93 -11.57 -4.03
CA LEU A 198 0.12 -11.05 -3.16
C LEU A 198 0.52 -12.07 -2.07
N SER A 199 0.34 -13.37 -2.32
CA SER A 199 0.83 -14.40 -1.40
C SER A 199 2.33 -14.28 -1.22
N GLU A 200 2.79 -14.30 0.04
CA GLU A 200 4.22 -14.13 0.37
C GLU A 200 4.81 -12.79 -0.09
N PHE A 201 3.96 -11.78 -0.24
CA PHE A 201 4.37 -10.43 -0.64
C PHE A 201 5.43 -9.85 0.29
N SER A 202 6.49 -9.33 -0.32
CA SER A 202 7.48 -8.48 0.29
C SER A 202 8.03 -7.53 -0.76
N ALA A 203 8.11 -6.25 -0.45
CA ALA A 203 8.74 -5.24 -1.29
C ALA A 203 9.74 -4.44 -0.45
N ALA A 204 10.96 -4.26 -0.97
CA ALA A 204 12.03 -3.53 -0.31
C ALA A 204 12.36 -2.27 -1.11
N PHE A 205 12.31 -1.12 -0.45
CA PHE A 205 12.82 0.15 -0.96
C PHE A 205 14.16 0.47 -0.32
N ALA A 206 15.09 1.01 -1.10
CA ALA A 206 16.41 1.42 -0.64
C ALA A 206 16.80 2.76 -1.27
N PRO A 207 17.76 3.51 -0.71
CA PRO A 207 18.30 4.69 -1.36
C PRO A 207 18.71 4.41 -2.81
N SER A 208 18.37 5.31 -3.73
CA SER A 208 18.49 5.09 -5.18
C SER A 208 19.92 4.75 -5.63
N ASP A 209 20.93 5.30 -4.95
CA ASP A 209 22.35 5.00 -5.20
C ASP A 209 22.72 3.54 -4.88
N ALA A 210 21.94 2.88 -4.01
CA ALA A 210 22.10 1.49 -3.63
C ALA A 210 21.19 0.53 -4.41
N ALA A 211 20.04 1.00 -4.92
CA ALA A 211 19.07 0.20 -5.67
C ALA A 211 19.58 -0.20 -7.07
N GLY A 212 20.49 0.57 -7.66
CA GLY A 212 21.09 0.27 -8.98
C GLY A 212 22.22 -0.77 -8.98
N ALA A 213 22.54 -1.40 -7.85
CA ALA A 213 23.67 -2.33 -7.73
C ALA A 213 23.34 -3.80 -8.09
N THR A 214 22.13 -4.09 -8.55
CA THR A 214 21.70 -5.44 -8.94
C THR A 214 21.73 -5.65 -10.45
N ASP A 215 22.89 -5.47 -11.07
CA ASP A 215 23.37 -6.42 -12.09
C ASP A 215 24.86 -6.20 -12.40
N ASP A 216 25.55 -7.30 -12.72
CA ASP A 216 26.98 -7.38 -13.07
C ASP A 216 28.01 -7.36 -11.92
N SER A 217 27.89 -8.33 -11.00
CA SER A 217 29.08 -8.98 -10.46
C SER A 217 28.89 -10.48 -10.47
N ALA A 218 29.11 -11.05 -11.65
CA ALA A 218 29.37 -12.48 -11.78
C ALA A 218 30.44 -12.89 -10.75
N PRO A 219 30.30 -14.04 -10.06
CA PRO A 219 31.37 -14.53 -9.21
C PRO A 219 32.56 -14.85 -10.10
N THR A 220 33.61 -14.03 -10.08
CA THR A 220 34.91 -14.46 -10.60
C THR A 220 35.28 -15.75 -9.86
N PRO A 221 35.43 -16.90 -10.53
CA PRO A 221 36.04 -18.04 -9.88
C PRO A 221 37.45 -17.59 -9.48
N LEU A 222 37.75 -17.65 -8.18
CA LEU A 222 39.08 -17.44 -7.65
C LEU A 222 40.04 -18.45 -8.33
N ALA A 223 40.70 -18.02 -9.40
CA ALA A 223 41.82 -18.74 -9.96
C ALA A 223 43.00 -18.62 -8.97
N PRO A 224 43.61 -19.72 -8.53
CA PRO A 224 44.81 -19.65 -7.70
C PRO A 224 46.00 -19.25 -8.58
N THR A 225 46.30 -17.96 -8.66
CA THR A 225 47.58 -17.51 -9.24
C THR A 225 48.71 -17.77 -8.23
N LEU A 226 49.23 -19.00 -8.30
CA LEU A 226 50.45 -19.45 -7.66
C LEU A 226 51.63 -18.78 -8.39
N ALA A 227 52.02 -17.59 -7.95
CA ALA A 227 53.20 -16.90 -8.46
C ALA A 227 54.47 -17.56 -7.90
N LEU A 228 54.99 -18.53 -8.65
CA LEU A 228 56.33 -19.08 -8.52
C LEU A 228 57.36 -17.98 -8.84
N LEU A 229 57.91 -17.34 -7.80
CA LEU A 229 59.15 -16.56 -7.92
C LEU A 229 60.34 -17.53 -7.95
N VAL A 230 60.83 -17.82 -9.15
CA VAL A 230 62.13 -18.45 -9.38
C VAL A 230 63.03 -17.47 -10.12
N ALA A 231 63.95 -16.86 -9.37
CA ALA A 231 65.24 -16.35 -9.84
C ALA A 231 66.14 -16.38 -8.59
N GLY A 232 67.18 -17.18 -8.46
CA GLY A 232 68.11 -17.67 -9.47
C GLY A 232 69.37 -16.80 -9.44
N LEU A 233 70.18 -16.89 -8.37
CA LEU A 233 71.59 -16.52 -8.36
C LEU A 233 72.22 -16.79 -6.98
N LEU A 234 73.01 -17.86 -6.88
CA LEU A 234 74.40 -17.82 -6.42
C LEU A 234 74.93 -19.25 -6.36
N GLY A 235 75.69 -19.61 -7.39
CA GLY A 235 76.62 -20.73 -7.30
C GLY A 235 77.77 -20.36 -6.37
N TYR A 236 78.05 -21.21 -5.40
CA TYR A 236 79.41 -21.37 -4.89
C TYR A 236 79.66 -22.85 -4.64
N ALA A 237 80.66 -23.35 -5.37
CA ALA A 237 81.27 -24.66 -5.25
C ALA A 237 81.55 -24.98 -3.77
N GLY A 238 81.29 -26.18 -3.27
CA GLY A 238 81.83 -27.43 -3.78
C GLY A 238 83.03 -27.85 -2.93
N TRP A 239 82.82 -28.11 -1.63
CA TRP A 239 83.80 -28.75 -0.76
C TRP A 239 83.12 -29.79 0.14
N ARG A 240 83.23 -31.07 -0.22
CA ARG A 240 83.24 -32.20 0.72
C ARG A 240 84.01 -33.37 0.12
N ARG A 241 85.14 -33.69 0.75
CA ARG A 241 85.66 -35.01 1.15
C ARG A 241 87.13 -34.80 1.50
N ALA A 242 87.69 -35.30 2.59
CA ALA A 242 87.33 -36.39 3.49
C ALA A 242 87.81 -36.07 4.91
#